data_AF-X1H297-F1
#
_entry.id   AF-X1H297-F1
#
_cell.length_a   1.000
_cell.length_b   1.000
_cell.length_c   1.000
_cell.angle_alpha   90.00
_cell.angle_beta   90.00
_cell.angle_gamma   90.00
#
_symmetry.space_group_name_H-M   'P 1'
#
loop_
_entity.id
_entity.type
_entity.pdbx_description
1 polymer ?
#
loop_
_entity_poly.entity_id
_entity_poly.type
_entity_poly.pdbx_seq_one_letter_code
_entity_poly.pdbx_strand_id
1 'polypeptide(L)' 'WQMVKRYAQSLNLDIHPHMIRHSFATHLMEGGADLKTVQALLGHVKPSTTQIYTRIKDKRLKEIIDKHHPGA' A
#
# COMPACT_ATOMS: atom_id res chain seq x y z
N TRP A 1 -8.75 13.77 -11.13
CA TRP A 1 -7.68 13.39 -12.08
C TRP A 1 -7.14 14.58 -12.87
N GLN A 2 -7.97 15.42 -13.51
CA GLN A 2 -7.49 16.56 -14.31
C GLN A 2 -6.58 17.55 -13.55
N MET A 3 -6.93 17.91 -12.30
CA MET A 3 -6.06 18.77 -11.47
C MET A 3 -4.71 18.12 -11.18
N VAL A 4 -4.70 16.85 -10.80
CA VAL A 4 -3.48 16.08 -10.53
C VAL A 4 -2.58 16.04 -11.76
N LYS A 5 -3.15 15.78 -12.94
CA LYS A 5 -2.42 15.79 -14.22
C LYS A 5 -1.80 17.16 -14.51
N ARG A 6 -2.55 18.25 -14.29
CA ARG A 6 -2.05 19.62 -14.49
C ARG A 6 -0.84 19.92 -13.60
N TYR A 7 -0.91 19.56 -12.32
CA TYR A 7 0.22 19.76 -11.40
C TYR A 7 1.41 18.87 -11.75
N ALA A 8 1.17 17.61 -12.10
CA ALA A 8 2.22 16.70 -12.55
C ALA A 8 2.98 17.24 -13.77
N GLN A 9 2.26 17.77 -14.76
CA GLN A 9 2.86 18.42 -15.92
C GLN A 9 3.67 19.66 -15.54
N SER A 10 3.19 20.49 -14.63
CA SER A 10 3.94 21.67 -14.16
C SER A 10 5.23 21.32 -13.40
N LEU A 11 5.30 20.12 -12.84
CA LEU A 11 6.46 19.60 -12.11
C LEU A 11 7.32 18.66 -12.97
N ASN A 12 6.97 18.47 -14.25
CA ASN A 12 7.60 17.51 -15.16
C ASN A 12 7.65 16.07 -14.61
N LEU A 13 6.58 15.66 -13.91
CA LEU A 13 6.43 14.33 -13.34
C LEU A 13 5.49 13.48 -14.22
N ASP A 14 5.93 12.27 -14.55
CA ASP A 14 5.06 11.27 -15.17
C ASP A 14 4.36 10.44 -14.08
N ILE A 15 3.15 10.85 -13.72
CA ILE A 15 2.32 10.14 -12.75
C ILE A 15 0.96 9.82 -13.34
N HIS A 16 0.35 8.73 -12.89
CA HIS A 16 -1.00 8.32 -13.28
C HIS A 16 -1.80 7.84 -12.04
N PRO A 17 -3.15 7.73 -12.12
CA PRO A 17 -3.99 7.47 -10.94
C PRO A 17 -3.62 6.21 -10.15
N HIS A 18 -3.14 5.16 -10.82
CA HIS A 18 -2.70 3.93 -10.15
C HIS A 18 -1.44 4.11 -9.30
N MET A 19 -0.49 4.95 -9.71
CA MET A 19 0.71 5.23 -8.90
C MET A 19 0.34 5.87 -7.57
N ILE A 20 -0.56 6.85 -7.58
CA ILE A 20 -1.01 7.52 -6.35
C ILE A 20 -1.72 6.55 -5.41
N ARG A 21 -2.61 5.71 -5.96
CA ARG A 21 -3.28 4.65 -5.19
C ARG A 21 -2.27 3.66 -4.60
N HIS A 22 -1.26 3.27 -5.37
CA HIS A 22 -0.23 2.35 -4.92
C HIS A 22 0.65 2.97 -3.82
N SER A 23 1.12 4.20 -4.00
CA SER A 23 1.90 4.93 -3.00
C SER A 23 1.13 5.08 -1.69
N PHE A 24 -0.18 5.39 -1.75
CA PHE A 24 -1.03 5.45 -0.56
C PHE A 24 -1.13 4.09 0.15
N ALA A 25 -1.37 3.00 -0.59
CA ALA A 25 -1.45 1.66 -0.02
C ALA A 25 -0.14 1.23 0.64
N THR A 26 0.98 1.43 -0.06
CA THR A 26 2.32 1.10 0.42
C THR A 26 2.65 1.89 1.68
N HIS A 27 2.42 3.20 1.69
CA HIS A 27 2.66 4.05 2.85
C HIS A 27 1.89 3.59 4.09
N LEU A 28 0.61 3.23 3.93
CA LEU A 28 -0.20 2.74 5.04
C LEU A 28 0.28 1.39 5.58
N MET A 29 0.63 0.45 4.69
CA MET A 29 1.13 -0.86 5.11
C MET A 29 2.51 -0.79 5.79
N GLU A 30 3.41 0.05 5.27
CA GLU A 30 4.70 0.35 5.91
C GLU A 30 4.46 0.92 7.32
N GLY A 31 3.48 1.82 7.45
CA GLY A 31 3.09 2.42 8.73
C GLY A 31 2.40 1.49 9.73
N GLY A 32 2.02 0.26 9.36
CA GLY A 32 1.32 -0.64 10.29
C GLY A 32 -0.13 -0.92 10.00
N ALA A 33 -0.73 -0.25 9.02
CA ALA A 33 -2.12 -0.51 8.68
C ALA A 33 -2.28 -1.94 8.15
N ASP A 34 -3.27 -2.65 8.67
CA ASP A 34 -3.61 -3.96 8.15
C ASP A 34 -4.35 -3.83 6.81
N LEU A 35 -4.30 -4.91 6.03
CA LEU A 35 -4.86 -4.94 4.69
C LEU A 35 -6.36 -4.60 4.64
N LYS A 36 -7.16 -4.96 5.65
CA LYS A 36 -8.59 -4.65 5.66
C LYS A 36 -8.81 -3.14 5.83
N THR A 37 -8.01 -2.50 6.68
CA THR A 37 -8.02 -1.05 6.86
C THR A 37 -7.63 -0.32 5.57
N VAL A 38 -6.55 -0.74 4.90
CA VAL A 38 -6.13 -0.15 3.62
C VAL A 38 -7.19 -0.33 2.53
N GLN A 39 -7.83 -1.51 2.46
CA GLN A 39 -8.89 -1.79 1.50
C GLN A 39 -10.15 -0.95 1.72
N ALA A 40 -10.56 -0.76 2.98
CA ALA A 40 -11.68 0.10 3.34
C ALA A 40 -11.42 1.56 2.92
N LEU A 41 -10.20 2.06 3.18
CA LEU A 41 -9.79 3.42 2.82
C LEU A 41 -9.67 3.64 1.31
N LEU A 42 -9.34 2.59 0.54
CA LEU A 42 -9.22 2.65 -0.93
C LEU A 42 -10.55 2.41 -1.68
N GLY A 43 -11.62 2.07 -0.97
CA GLY A 43 -12.98 2.09 -1.50
C GLY A 43 -13.41 0.87 -2.33
N HIS A 44 -12.88 -0.33 -2.07
CA HIS A 44 -13.33 -1.54 -2.79
C HIS A 44 -13.94 -2.61 -1.87
N VAL A 45 -15.25 -2.83 -2.04
CA VAL A 45 -16.11 -3.88 -1.48
C VAL A 45 -15.94 -5.25 -2.21
N LYS A 46 -15.02 -5.38 -3.17
CA LYS A 46 -14.74 -6.67 -3.87
C LYS A 46 -13.24 -6.90 -4.11
N PRO A 47 -12.70 -8.09 -3.79
CA PRO A 47 -11.27 -8.40 -3.86
C PRO A 47 -10.89 -8.83 -5.29
N SER A 48 -10.22 -7.97 -6.06
CA SER A 48 -9.65 -8.37 -7.37
C SER A 48 -8.19 -7.96 -7.57
N THR A 49 -7.52 -7.46 -6.54
CA THR A 49 -6.06 -7.14 -6.55
C THR A 49 -5.39 -7.47 -5.22
N THR A 50 -5.93 -8.46 -4.50
CA THR A 50 -5.52 -8.83 -3.12
C THR A 50 -4.22 -9.65 -3.08
N GLN A 51 -3.75 -10.18 -4.21
CA GLN A 51 -2.61 -11.11 -4.24
C GLN A 51 -1.24 -10.44 -4.00
N ILE A 52 -1.06 -9.17 -4.38
CA ILE A 52 0.22 -8.46 -4.20
C ILE A 52 0.46 -8.12 -2.71
N TYR A 53 -0.61 -7.82 -1.96
CA TYR A 53 -0.50 -7.41 -0.56
C TYR A 53 -0.29 -8.57 0.42
N THR A 54 -0.63 -9.80 0.04
CA THR A 54 -0.32 -11.01 0.83
C THR A 54 1.19 -11.17 1.01
N ARG A 55 1.96 -10.90 -0.05
CA ARG A 55 3.42 -11.09 -0.05
C ARG A 55 4.16 -10.15 0.91
N ILE A 56 3.58 -8.98 1.20
CA ILE A 56 4.15 -7.99 2.13
C ILE A 56 3.85 -8.40 3.59
N LYS A 57 2.68 -8.99 3.87
CA LYS A 57 2.35 -9.53 5.20
C LYS A 57 3.31 -10.63 5.63
N ASP A 58 3.71 -11.52 4.73
CA ASP A 58 4.62 -12.63 5.07
C ASP A 58 6.00 -12.15 5.54
N LYS A 59 6.52 -11.09 4.93
CA LYS A 59 7.81 -10.50 5.32
C LYS A 59 7.74 -9.88 6.71
N ARG A 60 6.68 -9.09 6.97
CA ARG A 60 6.49 -8.44 8.28
C ARG A 60 6.17 -9.44 9.39
N LEU A 61 5.40 -10.48 9.09
CA LEU A 61 5.11 -11.54 10.06
C LEU A 61 6.40 -12.25 10.47
N LYS A 62 7.29 -12.57 9.52
CA LYS A 62 8.64 -13.07 9.82
C LYS A 62 9.43 -12.11 10.70
N GLU A 63 9.50 -10.83 10.35
CA GLU A 63 10.25 -9.84 11.14
C GLU A 63 9.71 -9.69 12.57
N ILE A 64 8.39 -9.72 12.77
CA ILE A 64 7.77 -9.66 14.10
C ILE A 64 8.06 -10.93 14.90
N ILE A 65 7.97 -12.10 14.26
CA ILE A 65 8.32 -13.38 14.88
C ILE A 65 9.80 -13.35 15.29
N ASP A 66 10.72 -13.05 14.38
CA ASP A 66 12.15 -12.99 14.65
C ASP A 66 12.49 -12.02 15.79
N LYS A 67 11.76 -10.89 15.90
CA LYS A 67 12.00 -9.88 16.93
C LYS A 67 11.42 -10.21 18.31
N HIS A 68 10.38 -11.04 18.37
CA HIS A 68 9.62 -11.28 19.61
C HIS A 68 9.52 -12.75 20.02
N HIS A 69 10.05 -13.69 19.25
CA HIS A 69 10.15 -15.09 19.67
C HIS A 69 11.27 -15.25 20.72
N PRO A 70 10.98 -15.79 21.92
CA PRO A 70 11.96 -15.97 22.98
C PRO A 70 12.92 -17.17 22.76
N GLY A 71 13.37 -17.40 21.52
CA GLY A 71 14.23 -18.54 21.18
C GLY A 71 14.81 -18.55 19.76
N ALA A 72 15.10 -17.39 19.18
CA ALA A 72 15.92 -17.26 17.96
C ALA A 72 17.35 -16.84 18.31
#